data_AF-A0A948V2D9-F1
#
_entry.id   AF-A0A948V2D9-F1
#
_cell.length_a   1.000
_cell.length_b   1.000
_cell.length_c   1.000
_cell.angle_alpha   90.00
_cell.angle_beta   90.00
_cell.angle_gamma   90.00
#
_symmetry.space_group_name_H-M   'P 1'
#
loop_
_entity.id
_entity.type
_entity.pdbx_description
1 polymer ?
#
loop_
_entity_poly.entity_id
_entity_poly.type
_entity_poly.pdbx_seq_one_letter_code
_entity_poly.pdbx_strand_id
1 'polypeptide(L)'
;ELISNVSHELRTPLTSINNAIYLIEKTGDPSQKARQFLTTIQKNSDRLLRVINNLLDISKIEAGMLHLDMDLVSLSEEIEESIFAVQTLADTKKIKIEKRLPDYLPDIYGSKEGLEHIFINLLANAIKFTPEEGRISIIAKEKEEEIVVAFEDTGVGIPAEDVDRIFGKFQRAKTAGVIEGTGVGLAIVKHFVDLHKGKIWVESTVGKGTRFFVAFPKVDRFFHLSVQDELFSAKAEERLFSILLFRLVGIVELKDTPEKEGLLKDIERKIREEIHRSDKVIRYENKGFFIILLRTGREEAQRVAERLTSFVDENVFPSVTIEKKIFVSYGIATFPEDGENEESLIRRLGEEF
;
A
#
# COMPACT_ATOMS: atom_id res chain seq x y z
N GLU A 1 1.97 -29.84 -5.94
CA GLU A 1 0.85 -29.02 -6.45
C GLU A 1 1.29 -27.62 -6.91
N LEU A 2 2.07 -26.87 -6.11
CA LEU A 2 2.59 -25.52 -6.45
C LEU A 2 3.28 -25.43 -7.83
N ILE A 3 4.27 -26.29 -8.08
CA ILE A 3 4.98 -26.35 -9.38
C ILE A 3 4.03 -26.71 -10.52
N SER A 4 3.01 -27.53 -10.26
CA SER A 4 2.03 -27.95 -11.27
C SER A 4 1.13 -26.79 -11.70
N ASN A 5 0.62 -26.00 -10.74
CA ASN A 5 -0.25 -24.85 -11.03
C ASN A 5 0.51 -23.74 -11.73
N VAL A 6 1.72 -23.43 -11.28
CA VAL A 6 2.60 -22.44 -11.94
C VAL A 6 2.96 -22.89 -13.34
N SER A 7 3.37 -24.15 -13.51
CA SER A 7 3.71 -24.70 -14.84
C SER A 7 2.52 -24.63 -15.80
N HIS A 8 1.30 -24.87 -15.32
CA HIS A 8 0.09 -24.79 -16.14
C HIS A 8 -0.24 -23.36 -16.58
N GLU A 9 -0.15 -22.39 -15.65
CA GLU A 9 -0.40 -20.98 -15.90
C GLU A 9 0.66 -20.33 -16.80
N LEU A 10 1.89 -20.85 -16.83
CA LEU A 10 2.92 -20.44 -17.79
C LEU A 10 2.76 -21.13 -19.15
N ARG A 11 2.45 -22.43 -19.17
CA ARG A 11 2.36 -23.23 -20.40
C ARG A 11 1.23 -22.78 -21.33
N THR A 12 0.10 -22.40 -20.76
CA THR A 12 -1.10 -21.99 -21.51
C THR A 12 -0.84 -20.77 -22.40
N PRO A 13 -0.43 -19.59 -21.85
CA PRO A 13 -0.14 -18.42 -22.68
C PRO A 13 1.04 -18.65 -23.62
N LEU A 14 2.06 -19.43 -23.22
CA LEU A 14 3.19 -19.76 -24.09
C LEU A 14 2.76 -20.59 -25.31
N THR A 15 1.85 -21.54 -25.11
CA THR A 15 1.28 -22.35 -26.20
C THR A 15 0.42 -21.49 -27.13
N SER A 16 -0.35 -20.54 -26.59
CA SER A 16 -1.10 -19.56 -27.38
C SER A 16 -0.18 -18.66 -28.21
N ILE A 17 0.95 -18.20 -27.65
CA ILE A 17 1.97 -17.43 -28.37
C ILE A 17 2.55 -18.26 -29.52
N ASN A 18 3.01 -19.48 -29.24
CA ASN A 18 3.62 -20.35 -30.27
C ASN A 18 2.64 -20.66 -31.41
N ASN A 19 1.37 -20.91 -31.08
CA ASN A 19 0.33 -21.14 -32.10
C ASN A 19 0.07 -19.87 -32.93
N ALA A 20 0.01 -18.70 -32.31
CA ALA A 20 -0.17 -17.43 -33.02
C ALA A 20 1.01 -17.13 -33.96
N ILE A 21 2.25 -17.38 -33.52
CA ILE A 21 3.45 -17.27 -34.36
C ILE A 21 3.37 -18.24 -35.56
N TYR A 22 3.09 -19.52 -35.31
CA TYR A 22 2.94 -20.52 -36.37
C TYR A 22 1.87 -20.14 -37.40
N LEU A 23 0.74 -19.58 -36.96
CA LEU A 23 -0.32 -19.12 -37.85
C LEU A 23 0.09 -17.89 -38.67
N ILE A 24 0.88 -16.96 -38.12
CA ILE A 24 1.45 -15.85 -38.88
C ILE A 24 2.41 -16.37 -39.96
N GLU A 25 3.32 -17.28 -39.60
CA GLU A 25 4.28 -17.88 -40.54
C GLU A 25 3.58 -18.63 -41.68
N LYS A 26 2.50 -19.35 -41.37
CA LYS A 26 1.69 -20.10 -42.35
C LYS A 26 0.83 -19.22 -43.25
N THR A 27 0.38 -18.07 -42.77
CA THR A 27 -0.51 -17.19 -43.53
C THR A 27 0.26 -16.28 -44.49
N GLY A 28 1.51 -15.92 -44.18
CA GLY A 28 2.37 -15.10 -45.05
C GLY A 28 1.77 -13.71 -45.39
N ASP A 29 0.77 -13.28 -44.63
CA ASP A 29 -0.17 -12.25 -45.03
C ASP A 29 0.00 -10.99 -44.15
N PRO A 30 0.27 -9.80 -44.71
CA PRO A 30 0.34 -8.54 -43.96
C PRO A 30 -1.03 -8.01 -43.48
N SER A 31 -2.07 -8.84 -43.47
CA SER A 31 -3.46 -8.45 -43.26
C SER A 31 -3.89 -8.22 -41.80
N GLN A 32 -5.15 -7.81 -41.65
CA GLN A 32 -5.86 -7.65 -40.37
C GLN A 32 -5.82 -8.90 -39.48
N LYS A 33 -5.70 -10.11 -40.05
CA LYS A 33 -5.54 -11.37 -39.29
C LYS A 33 -4.19 -11.46 -38.58
N ALA A 34 -3.10 -11.06 -39.23
CA ALA A 34 -1.78 -11.01 -38.59
C ALA A 34 -1.77 -10.05 -37.40
N ARG A 35 -2.47 -8.90 -37.50
CA ARG A 35 -2.64 -7.98 -36.37
C ARG A 35 -3.40 -8.61 -35.19
N GLN A 36 -4.40 -9.45 -35.44
CA GLN A 36 -5.11 -10.18 -34.38
C GLN A 36 -4.18 -11.19 -33.67
N PHE A 37 -3.35 -11.90 -34.43
CA PHE A 37 -2.35 -12.82 -33.85
C PHE A 37 -1.28 -12.08 -33.06
N LEU A 38 -0.75 -10.96 -33.57
CA LEU A 38 0.19 -10.10 -32.84
C LEU A 38 -0.43 -9.56 -31.54
N THR A 39 -1.69 -9.16 -31.58
CA THR A 39 -2.43 -8.74 -30.37
C THR A 39 -2.56 -9.90 -29.38
N THR A 40 -2.79 -11.11 -29.87
CA THR A 40 -2.85 -12.33 -29.03
C THR A 40 -1.50 -12.62 -28.40
N ILE A 41 -0.41 -12.48 -29.16
CA ILE A 41 0.96 -12.63 -28.64
C ILE A 41 1.20 -11.62 -27.52
N GLN A 42 0.96 -10.33 -27.78
CA GLN A 42 1.17 -9.28 -26.79
C GLN A 42 0.40 -9.55 -25.49
N LYS A 43 -0.91 -9.82 -25.59
CA LYS A 43 -1.76 -10.10 -24.41
C LYS A 43 -1.24 -11.28 -23.57
N ASN A 44 -0.76 -12.33 -24.23
CA ASN A 44 -0.24 -13.52 -23.54
C ASN A 44 1.16 -13.29 -22.97
N SER A 45 2.00 -12.48 -23.62
CA SER A 45 3.29 -12.04 -23.09
C SER A 45 3.12 -11.19 -21.84
N ASP A 46 2.19 -10.22 -21.86
CA ASP A 46 1.88 -9.40 -20.69
C ASP A 46 1.33 -10.26 -19.54
N ARG A 47 0.53 -11.29 -19.87
CA ARG A 47 0.07 -12.25 -18.87
C ARG A 47 1.22 -13.04 -18.26
N LEU A 48 2.14 -13.58 -19.07
CA LEU A 48 3.32 -14.28 -18.57
C LEU A 48 4.15 -13.39 -17.65
N LEU A 49 4.38 -12.13 -18.04
CA LEU A 49 5.10 -11.17 -17.24
C LEU A 49 4.43 -10.95 -15.87
N ARG A 50 3.10 -10.79 -15.82
CA ARG A 50 2.36 -10.68 -14.55
C ARG A 50 2.49 -11.93 -13.69
N VAL A 51 2.43 -13.13 -14.27
CA VAL A 51 2.61 -14.38 -13.51
C VAL A 51 4.02 -14.44 -12.90
N ILE A 52 5.04 -14.09 -13.67
CA ILE A 52 6.43 -14.07 -13.21
C ILE A 52 6.60 -13.05 -12.08
N ASN A 53 6.12 -11.82 -12.25
CA ASN A 53 6.20 -10.78 -11.22
C ASN A 53 5.51 -11.21 -9.92
N ASN A 54 4.32 -11.78 -10.00
CA ASN A 54 3.61 -12.29 -8.82
C ASN A 54 4.41 -13.39 -8.08
N LEU A 55 5.16 -14.24 -8.80
CA LEU A 55 6.02 -15.26 -8.18
C LEU A 55 7.25 -14.65 -7.52
N LEU A 56 7.83 -13.63 -8.16
CA LEU A 56 8.93 -12.86 -7.57
C LEU A 56 8.47 -12.14 -6.31
N ASP A 57 7.27 -11.54 -6.32
CA ASP A 57 6.68 -10.89 -5.15
C ASP A 57 6.45 -11.90 -4.03
N ILE A 58 5.85 -13.07 -4.30
CA ILE A 58 5.75 -14.13 -3.28
C ILE A 58 7.13 -14.49 -2.72
N SER A 59 8.14 -14.64 -3.57
CA SER A 59 9.48 -15.03 -3.14
C SER A 59 10.12 -13.96 -2.25
N LYS A 60 9.96 -12.68 -2.61
CA LYS A 60 10.41 -11.54 -1.78
C LYS A 60 9.67 -11.49 -0.44
N ILE A 61 8.36 -11.74 -0.46
CA ILE A 61 7.51 -11.79 0.73
C ILE A 61 7.98 -12.91 1.66
N GLU A 62 8.22 -14.11 1.14
CA GLU A 62 8.70 -15.25 1.94
C GLU A 62 10.10 -15.04 2.50
N ALA A 63 10.95 -14.32 1.77
CA ALA A 63 12.28 -13.95 2.22
C ALA A 63 12.29 -12.74 3.18
N GLY A 64 11.15 -12.10 3.44
CA GLY A 64 11.07 -10.86 4.23
C GLY A 64 11.81 -9.68 3.59
N MET A 65 12.03 -9.73 2.26
CA MET A 65 12.83 -8.76 1.52
C MET A 65 12.00 -7.65 0.86
N LEU A 66 10.67 -7.75 0.90
CA LEU A 66 9.79 -6.71 0.37
C LEU A 66 9.81 -5.50 1.31
N HIS A 67 10.57 -4.48 0.94
CA HIS A 67 10.59 -3.18 1.62
C HIS A 67 9.72 -2.23 0.83
N LEU A 68 8.81 -1.55 1.52
CA LEU A 68 7.97 -0.52 0.92
C LEU A 68 8.55 0.85 1.25
N ASP A 69 8.60 1.71 0.24
CA ASP A 69 8.80 3.13 0.45
C ASP A 69 7.46 3.71 0.93
N MET A 70 7.41 4.04 2.22
CA MET A 70 6.23 4.53 2.92
C MET A 70 6.27 6.06 3.05
N ASP A 71 5.16 6.72 2.76
CA ASP A 71 4.95 8.17 2.82
C ASP A 71 3.47 8.48 3.16
N LEU A 72 3.10 9.76 3.31
CA LEU A 72 1.71 10.16 3.29
C LEU A 72 1.13 10.00 1.87
N VAL A 73 0.02 9.28 1.78
CA VAL A 73 -0.67 9.00 0.52
C VAL A 73 -2.15 9.37 0.63
N SER A 74 -2.61 10.15 -0.35
CA SER A 74 -4.03 10.43 -0.56
C SER A 74 -4.72 9.20 -1.13
N LEU A 75 -5.57 8.56 -0.32
CA LEU A 75 -6.38 7.42 -0.76
C LEU A 75 -7.32 7.77 -1.90
N SER A 76 -7.83 9.00 -1.93
CA SER A 76 -8.73 9.45 -3.00
C SER A 76 -8.01 9.49 -4.35
N GLU A 77 -6.82 10.07 -4.40
CA GLU A 77 -6.00 10.13 -5.62
C GLU A 77 -5.62 8.74 -6.10
N GLU A 78 -5.17 7.87 -5.18
CA GLU A 78 -4.76 6.52 -5.51
C GLU A 78 -5.91 5.65 -6.02
N ILE A 79 -7.12 5.80 -5.45
CA ILE A 79 -8.33 5.15 -5.98
C ILE A 79 -8.62 5.65 -7.41
N GLU A 80 -8.46 6.94 -7.69
CA GLU A 80 -8.70 7.50 -9.02
C GLU A 80 -7.69 7.01 -10.05
N GLU A 81 -6.40 7.01 -9.72
CA GLU A 81 -5.34 6.47 -10.56
C GLU A 81 -5.58 4.98 -10.86
N SER A 82 -5.96 4.21 -9.84
CA SER A 82 -6.29 2.79 -9.98
C SER A 82 -7.51 2.53 -10.86
N ILE A 83 -8.57 3.37 -10.78
CA ILE A 83 -9.73 3.29 -11.68
C ILE A 83 -9.28 3.57 -13.12
N PHE A 84 -8.48 4.61 -13.33
CA PHE A 84 -7.97 4.98 -14.64
C PHE A 84 -7.17 3.84 -15.27
N ALA A 85 -6.31 3.18 -14.49
CA ALA A 85 -5.50 2.05 -14.94
C ALA A 85 -6.34 0.85 -15.45
N VAL A 86 -7.53 0.62 -14.89
CA VAL A 86 -8.41 -0.50 -15.29
C VAL A 86 -9.53 -0.10 -16.24
N GLN A 87 -9.67 1.19 -16.57
CA GLN A 87 -10.82 1.71 -17.30
C GLN A 87 -11.02 1.03 -18.66
N THR A 88 -9.95 0.83 -19.43
CA THR A 88 -10.03 0.15 -20.74
C THR A 88 -10.54 -1.29 -20.61
N LEU A 89 -10.19 -2.00 -19.53
CA LEU A 89 -10.65 -3.37 -19.28
C LEU A 89 -12.15 -3.38 -18.94
N ALA A 90 -12.59 -2.43 -18.12
CA ALA A 90 -14.00 -2.26 -17.78
C ALA A 90 -14.84 -1.90 -19.03
N ASP A 91 -14.37 -0.95 -19.84
CA ASP A 91 -15.06 -0.50 -21.07
C ASP A 91 -15.19 -1.64 -22.08
N THR A 92 -14.14 -2.46 -22.24
CA THR A 92 -14.17 -3.65 -23.13
C THR A 92 -15.29 -4.61 -22.74
N LYS A 93 -15.59 -4.73 -21.44
CA LYS A 93 -16.65 -5.58 -20.89
C LYS A 93 -17.96 -4.80 -20.63
N LYS A 94 -18.01 -3.53 -21.02
CA LYS A 94 -19.10 -2.58 -20.76
C LYS A 94 -19.51 -2.48 -19.28
N ILE A 95 -18.57 -2.68 -18.37
CA ILE A 95 -18.84 -2.58 -16.94
C ILE A 95 -18.79 -1.12 -16.51
N LYS A 96 -19.81 -0.66 -15.80
CA LYS A 96 -19.83 0.69 -15.23
C LYS A 96 -19.12 0.70 -13.88
N ILE A 97 -18.07 1.53 -13.75
CA ILE A 97 -17.42 1.81 -12.46
C ILE A 97 -18.01 3.10 -11.88
N GLU A 98 -18.49 3.04 -10.65
CA GLU A 98 -19.01 4.19 -9.90
C GLU A 98 -18.19 4.36 -8.61
N LYS A 99 -17.83 5.61 -8.27
CA LYS A 99 -17.17 5.94 -6.99
C LYS A 99 -18.08 6.77 -6.10
N ARG A 100 -18.01 6.52 -4.79
CA ARG A 100 -18.70 7.28 -3.73
C ARG A 100 -17.68 7.53 -2.63
N LEU A 101 -16.90 8.60 -2.83
CA LEU A 101 -15.88 9.05 -1.90
C LEU A 101 -16.42 10.31 -1.18
N PRO A 102 -16.14 10.50 0.12
CA PRO A 102 -16.34 11.78 0.78
C PRO A 102 -15.51 12.89 0.11
N ASP A 103 -15.90 14.15 0.29
CA ASP A 103 -15.15 15.30 -0.25
C ASP A 103 -13.72 15.37 0.31
N TYR A 104 -13.53 14.86 1.51
CA TYR A 104 -12.23 14.76 2.18
C TYR A 104 -12.06 13.37 2.80
N LEU A 105 -10.92 12.75 2.50
CA LEU A 105 -10.41 11.59 3.22
C LEU A 105 -9.03 11.98 3.79
N PRO A 106 -8.74 11.67 5.06
CA PRO A 106 -7.41 11.85 5.61
C PRO A 106 -6.37 11.04 4.81
N ASP A 107 -5.15 11.56 4.73
CA ASP A 107 -4.02 10.80 4.22
C ASP A 107 -3.73 9.61 5.15
N ILE A 108 -3.19 8.55 4.56
CA ILE A 108 -2.66 7.42 5.31
C ILE A 108 -1.15 7.36 5.16
N TYR A 109 -0.48 6.76 6.13
CA TYR A 109 0.94 6.45 5.99
C TYR A 109 1.07 5.09 5.30
N GLY A 110 1.55 5.09 4.06
CA GLY A 110 1.47 3.96 3.15
C GLY A 110 2.43 4.06 1.98
N SER A 111 2.53 2.98 1.23
CA SER A 111 3.30 2.93 -0.01
C SER A 111 2.38 3.08 -1.19
N LYS A 112 2.63 4.09 -2.02
CA LYS A 112 1.86 4.34 -3.24
C LYS A 112 1.80 3.10 -4.14
N GLU A 113 2.96 2.51 -4.44
CA GLU A 113 3.05 1.28 -5.24
C GLU A 113 2.27 0.11 -4.60
N GLY A 114 2.36 -0.05 -3.28
CA GLY A 114 1.62 -1.09 -2.56
C GLY A 114 0.10 -0.91 -2.63
N LEU A 115 -0.38 0.33 -2.50
CA LEU A 115 -1.80 0.67 -2.59
C LEU A 115 -2.33 0.50 -4.03
N GLU A 116 -1.58 0.94 -5.03
CA GLU A 116 -1.86 0.70 -6.45
C GLU A 116 -2.02 -0.80 -6.71
N HIS A 117 -1.07 -1.61 -6.22
CA HIS A 117 -1.13 -3.07 -6.32
C HIS A 117 -2.40 -3.65 -5.66
N ILE A 118 -2.78 -3.17 -4.48
CA ILE A 118 -4.01 -3.60 -3.79
C ILE A 118 -5.23 -3.28 -4.65
N PHE A 119 -5.40 -2.02 -5.05
CA PHE A 119 -6.62 -1.55 -5.70
C PHE A 119 -6.77 -2.09 -7.13
N ILE A 120 -5.69 -2.12 -7.92
CA ILE A 120 -5.72 -2.71 -9.26
C ILE A 120 -6.08 -4.20 -9.19
N ASN A 121 -5.55 -4.97 -8.23
CA ASN A 121 -5.90 -6.39 -8.11
C ASN A 121 -7.38 -6.58 -7.73
N LEU A 122 -7.90 -5.79 -6.79
CA LEU A 122 -9.30 -5.87 -6.38
C LEU A 122 -10.24 -5.47 -7.53
N LEU A 123 -9.93 -4.38 -8.24
CA LEU A 123 -10.69 -3.92 -9.39
C LEU A 123 -10.62 -4.90 -10.57
N ALA A 124 -9.43 -5.42 -10.89
CA ALA A 124 -9.27 -6.41 -11.94
C ALA A 124 -10.04 -7.70 -11.63
N ASN A 125 -10.06 -8.14 -10.37
CA ASN A 125 -10.90 -9.26 -9.94
C ASN A 125 -12.39 -8.93 -10.09
N ALA A 126 -12.83 -7.77 -9.63
CA ALA A 126 -14.22 -7.33 -9.79
C ALA A 126 -14.64 -7.33 -11.28
N ILE A 127 -13.84 -6.76 -12.18
CA ILE A 127 -14.10 -6.73 -13.64
C ILE A 127 -14.13 -8.14 -14.22
N LYS A 128 -13.18 -8.98 -13.81
CA LYS A 128 -13.04 -10.35 -14.29
C LYS A 128 -14.26 -11.21 -13.94
N PHE A 129 -14.77 -11.11 -12.72
CA PHE A 129 -15.87 -11.94 -12.22
C PHE A 129 -17.28 -11.33 -12.39
N THR A 130 -17.35 -10.09 -12.85
CA THR A 130 -18.62 -9.43 -13.22
C THR A 130 -18.99 -9.73 -14.67
N PRO A 131 -20.21 -10.19 -14.98
CA PRO A 131 -20.68 -10.33 -16.36
C PRO A 131 -20.64 -9.02 -17.16
N GLU A 132 -20.75 -9.11 -18.49
CA GLU A 132 -20.88 -7.91 -19.33
C GLU A 132 -22.07 -7.05 -18.89
N GLU A 133 -21.93 -5.73 -19.04
CA GLU A 133 -22.95 -4.72 -18.67
C GLU A 133 -23.27 -4.67 -17.15
N GLY A 134 -22.44 -5.32 -16.33
CA GLY A 134 -22.52 -5.24 -14.87
C GLY A 134 -21.98 -3.93 -14.28
N ARG A 135 -21.89 -3.88 -12.95
CA ARG A 135 -21.49 -2.69 -12.21
C ARG A 135 -20.44 -3.01 -11.16
N ILE A 136 -19.51 -2.07 -10.98
CA ILE A 136 -18.59 -2.02 -9.85
C ILE A 136 -18.79 -0.69 -9.12
N SER A 137 -18.85 -0.72 -7.78
CA SER A 137 -18.99 0.44 -6.92
C SER A 137 -17.84 0.49 -5.90
N ILE A 138 -17.16 1.64 -5.84
CA ILE A 138 -16.08 1.89 -4.89
C ILE A 138 -16.58 2.88 -3.86
N ILE A 139 -16.55 2.50 -2.59
CA ILE A 139 -17.11 3.30 -1.49
C ILE A 139 -16.03 3.45 -0.43
N ALA A 140 -15.66 4.68 -0.11
CA ALA A 140 -14.75 4.96 1.00
C ALA A 140 -15.51 5.57 2.17
N LYS A 141 -15.14 5.20 3.39
CA LYS A 141 -15.67 5.78 4.63
C LYS A 141 -14.56 5.94 5.63
N GLU A 142 -14.41 7.16 6.14
CA GLU A 142 -13.64 7.42 7.34
C GLU A 142 -14.40 6.87 8.56
N LYS A 143 -13.68 6.14 9.42
CA LYS A 143 -14.09 5.79 10.78
C LYS A 143 -13.14 6.47 11.77
N GLU A 144 -13.32 6.20 13.06
CA GLU A 144 -12.54 6.83 14.13
C GLU A 144 -11.02 6.65 13.95
N GLU A 145 -10.54 5.40 13.80
CA GLU A 145 -9.11 5.07 13.72
C GLU A 145 -8.64 4.58 12.34
N GLU A 146 -9.55 4.37 11.38
CA GLU A 146 -9.26 3.73 10.10
C GLU A 146 -10.09 4.34 8.97
N ILE A 147 -9.63 4.17 7.73
CA ILE A 147 -10.38 4.46 6.51
C ILE A 147 -10.69 3.13 5.84
N VAL A 148 -11.99 2.88 5.60
CA VAL A 148 -12.46 1.64 4.97
C VAL A 148 -12.86 1.92 3.53
N VAL A 149 -12.27 1.18 2.59
CA VAL A 149 -12.59 1.20 1.17
C VAL A 149 -13.23 -0.13 0.79
N ALA A 150 -14.42 -0.07 0.22
CA ALA A 150 -15.17 -1.22 -0.27
C ALA A 150 -15.19 -1.24 -1.80
N PHE A 151 -14.87 -2.39 -2.39
CA PHE A 151 -14.95 -2.70 -3.82
C PHE A 151 -16.08 -3.70 -4.02
N GLU A 152 -17.23 -3.22 -4.49
CA GLU A 152 -18.45 -4.00 -4.68
C GLU A 152 -18.68 -4.28 -6.15
N ASP A 153 -18.95 -5.53 -6.50
CA ASP A 153 -19.25 -5.98 -7.85
C ASP A 153 -20.59 -6.70 -7.90
N THR A 154 -21.25 -6.67 -9.07
CA THR A 154 -22.50 -7.41 -9.32
C THR A 154 -22.24 -8.75 -10.01
N GLY A 155 -21.12 -9.38 -9.69
CA GLY A 155 -20.63 -10.59 -10.34
C GLY A 155 -21.22 -11.89 -9.83
N VAL A 156 -20.53 -12.98 -10.15
CA VAL A 156 -20.99 -14.36 -9.86
C VAL A 156 -21.02 -14.71 -8.38
N GLY A 157 -20.33 -13.92 -7.53
CA GLY A 157 -20.19 -14.19 -6.11
C GLY A 157 -19.27 -15.37 -5.77
N ILE A 158 -19.01 -15.53 -4.47
CA ILE A 158 -18.13 -16.51 -3.87
C ILE A 158 -18.98 -17.40 -2.92
N PRO A 159 -18.86 -18.73 -3.00
CA PRO A 159 -19.49 -19.63 -2.03
C PRO A 159 -18.97 -19.39 -0.61
N ALA A 160 -19.86 -19.48 0.39
CA ALA A 160 -19.48 -19.24 1.79
C ALA A 160 -18.32 -20.12 2.28
N GLU A 161 -18.24 -21.36 1.79
CA GLU A 161 -17.17 -22.32 2.09
C GLU A 161 -15.79 -21.93 1.55
N ASP A 162 -15.72 -21.04 0.56
CA ASP A 162 -14.47 -20.58 -0.04
C ASP A 162 -14.02 -19.23 0.56
N VAL A 163 -14.91 -18.48 1.22
CA VAL A 163 -14.65 -17.12 1.73
C VAL A 163 -13.43 -17.04 2.64
N ASP A 164 -13.24 -18.00 3.54
CA ASP A 164 -12.10 -17.98 4.47
C ASP A 164 -10.77 -18.33 3.78
N ARG A 165 -10.82 -18.93 2.58
CA ARG A 165 -9.66 -19.48 1.89
C ARG A 165 -9.15 -18.62 0.75
N ILE A 166 -9.93 -17.68 0.23
CA ILE A 166 -9.57 -16.92 -0.99
C ILE A 166 -8.30 -16.06 -0.86
N PHE A 167 -7.90 -15.72 0.37
CA PHE A 167 -6.65 -15.00 0.64
C PHE A 167 -5.43 -15.93 0.76
N GLY A 168 -5.64 -17.25 0.69
CA GLY A 168 -4.57 -18.23 0.67
C GLY A 168 -3.87 -18.29 -0.69
N LYS A 169 -2.58 -18.65 -0.68
CA LYS A 169 -1.80 -18.79 -1.92
C LYS A 169 -2.37 -19.92 -2.79
N PHE A 170 -2.48 -19.67 -4.09
CA PHE A 170 -2.98 -20.60 -5.10
C PHE A 170 -4.42 -21.08 -4.86
N GLN A 171 -5.20 -20.34 -4.07
CA GLN A 171 -6.61 -20.65 -3.82
C GLN A 171 -7.49 -20.00 -4.89
N ARG A 172 -8.51 -20.72 -5.34
CA ARG A 172 -9.52 -20.24 -6.30
C ARG A 172 -10.89 -20.68 -5.80
N ALA A 173 -11.86 -19.78 -5.83
CA ALA A 173 -13.25 -20.12 -5.53
C ALA A 173 -13.79 -21.12 -6.55
N LYS A 174 -14.67 -22.03 -6.14
CA LYS A 174 -15.29 -23.02 -7.04
C LYS A 174 -16.08 -22.36 -8.17
N THR A 175 -16.68 -21.19 -7.91
CA THR A 175 -17.39 -20.38 -8.91
C THR A 175 -16.46 -19.78 -9.96
N ALA A 176 -15.14 -19.78 -9.75
CA ALA A 176 -14.19 -19.32 -10.77
C ALA A 176 -14.19 -20.22 -12.01
N GLY A 177 -14.61 -21.49 -11.91
CA GLY A 177 -14.77 -22.40 -13.04
C GLY A 177 -13.61 -22.36 -14.04
N VAL A 178 -13.93 -21.99 -15.29
CA VAL A 178 -12.98 -21.89 -16.43
C VAL A 178 -12.22 -20.55 -16.44
N ILE A 179 -12.58 -19.59 -15.60
CA ILE A 179 -11.96 -18.27 -15.56
C ILE A 179 -10.53 -18.40 -15.03
N GLU A 180 -9.55 -18.26 -15.92
CA GLU A 180 -8.13 -18.47 -15.65
C GLU A 180 -7.57 -17.53 -14.58
N GLY A 181 -6.57 -17.97 -13.80
CA GLY A 181 -5.91 -17.13 -12.81
C GLY A 181 -5.03 -17.93 -11.85
N THR A 182 -3.92 -17.32 -11.44
CA THR A 182 -2.89 -17.97 -10.61
C THR A 182 -3.33 -18.32 -9.19
N GLY A 183 -4.42 -17.72 -8.70
CA GLY A 183 -4.84 -17.84 -7.29
C GLY A 183 -3.88 -17.15 -6.31
N VAL A 184 -3.00 -16.29 -6.81
CA VAL A 184 -1.96 -15.61 -6.01
C VAL A 184 -2.34 -14.16 -5.69
N GLY A 185 -3.09 -13.50 -6.57
CA GLY A 185 -3.35 -12.05 -6.47
C GLY A 185 -3.88 -11.62 -5.10
N LEU A 186 -4.90 -12.31 -4.58
CA LEU A 186 -5.48 -11.96 -3.27
C LEU A 186 -4.53 -12.25 -2.08
N ALA A 187 -3.61 -13.20 -2.21
CA ALA A 187 -2.59 -13.45 -1.19
C ALA A 187 -1.55 -12.32 -1.16
N ILE A 188 -1.16 -11.82 -2.33
CA ILE A 188 -0.28 -10.64 -2.45
C ILE A 188 -0.99 -9.40 -1.89
N VAL A 189 -2.26 -9.19 -2.26
CA VAL A 189 -3.08 -8.09 -1.73
C VAL A 189 -3.11 -8.14 -0.21
N LYS A 190 -3.40 -9.32 0.38
CA LYS A 190 -3.41 -9.47 1.83
C LYS A 190 -2.07 -9.07 2.45
N HIS A 191 -0.96 -9.50 1.85
CA HIS A 191 0.36 -9.14 2.37
C HIS A 191 0.63 -7.63 2.31
N PHE A 192 0.31 -6.95 1.19
CA PHE A 192 0.44 -5.50 1.15
C PHE A 192 -0.46 -4.81 2.18
N VAL A 193 -1.70 -5.27 2.36
CA VAL A 193 -2.58 -4.74 3.41
C VAL A 193 -1.98 -4.94 4.81
N ASP A 194 -1.39 -6.11 5.07
CA ASP A 194 -0.73 -6.41 6.35
C ASP A 194 0.50 -5.50 6.58
N LEU A 195 1.30 -5.22 5.53
CA LEU A 195 2.43 -4.26 5.60
C LEU A 195 1.97 -2.82 5.90
N HIS A 196 0.77 -2.47 5.47
CA HIS A 196 0.11 -1.20 5.83
C HIS A 196 -0.59 -1.26 7.19
N LYS A 197 -0.42 -2.35 7.96
CA LYS A 197 -1.09 -2.60 9.24
C LYS A 197 -2.61 -2.54 9.14
N GLY A 198 -3.12 -2.81 7.95
CA GLY A 198 -4.53 -2.76 7.60
C GLY A 198 -5.24 -4.08 7.83
N LYS A 199 -6.49 -4.15 7.36
CA LYS A 199 -7.30 -5.36 7.36
C LYS A 199 -7.97 -5.55 6.01
N ILE A 200 -8.08 -6.80 5.56
CA ILE A 200 -8.85 -7.15 4.38
C ILE A 200 -9.86 -8.24 4.70
N TRP A 201 -11.09 -8.08 4.23
CA TRP A 201 -12.15 -9.09 4.35
C TRP A 201 -13.10 -9.01 3.15
N VAL A 202 -14.04 -9.95 3.08
CA VAL A 202 -14.98 -10.05 1.97
C VAL A 202 -16.36 -10.44 2.47
N GLU A 203 -17.39 -9.87 1.85
CA GLU A 203 -18.78 -10.30 1.95
C GLU A 203 -19.24 -10.69 0.56
N SER A 204 -19.79 -11.90 0.40
CA SER A 204 -20.19 -12.37 -0.93
C SER A 204 -21.41 -13.27 -0.86
N THR A 205 -22.22 -13.25 -1.91
CA THR A 205 -23.33 -14.17 -2.10
C THR A 205 -23.37 -14.62 -3.54
N VAL A 206 -23.40 -15.93 -3.76
CA VAL A 206 -23.46 -16.53 -5.09
C VAL A 206 -24.64 -15.95 -5.89
N GLY A 207 -24.35 -15.46 -7.10
CA GLY A 207 -25.31 -14.86 -8.01
C GLY A 207 -25.74 -13.42 -7.67
N LYS A 208 -25.28 -12.84 -6.56
CA LYS A 208 -25.58 -11.44 -6.19
C LYS A 208 -24.37 -10.51 -6.34
N GLY A 209 -23.16 -11.05 -6.24
CA GLY A 209 -21.92 -10.29 -6.32
C GLY A 209 -21.04 -10.45 -5.11
N THR A 210 -19.96 -9.66 -5.08
CA THR A 210 -18.96 -9.68 -4.02
C THR A 210 -18.62 -8.26 -3.60
N ARG A 211 -18.37 -8.08 -2.30
CA ARG A 211 -17.84 -6.84 -1.74
C ARG A 211 -16.55 -7.16 -0.98
N PHE A 212 -15.43 -6.74 -1.53
CA PHE A 212 -14.15 -6.73 -0.82
C PHE A 212 -14.02 -5.45 -0.02
N PHE A 213 -13.45 -5.55 1.17
CA PHE A 213 -13.17 -4.41 2.02
C PHE A 213 -11.70 -4.41 2.40
N VAL A 214 -11.09 -3.23 2.31
CA VAL A 214 -9.77 -2.96 2.87
C VAL A 214 -9.88 -1.80 3.84
N ALA A 215 -9.27 -1.94 5.01
CA ALA A 215 -9.20 -0.89 6.02
C ALA A 215 -7.73 -0.52 6.24
N PHE A 216 -7.42 0.77 6.17
CA PHE A 216 -6.10 1.31 6.48
C PHE A 216 -6.18 2.16 7.74
N PRO A 217 -5.27 1.99 8.71
CA PRO A 217 -5.24 2.84 9.89
C PRO A 217 -4.93 4.28 9.48
N LYS A 218 -5.52 5.25 10.19
CA LYS A 218 -5.07 6.64 10.12
C LYS A 218 -3.64 6.74 10.63
N VAL A 219 -2.94 7.81 10.28
CA VAL A 219 -1.54 8.04 10.63
C VAL A 219 -1.26 7.85 12.14
N ASP A 220 -2.11 8.41 13.01
CA ASP A 220 -2.01 8.21 14.46
C ASP A 220 -2.04 6.73 14.84
N ARG A 221 -3.06 6.01 14.34
CA ARG A 221 -3.21 4.58 14.62
C ARG A 221 -2.06 3.77 14.04
N PHE A 222 -1.55 4.14 12.86
CA PHE A 222 -0.39 3.52 12.24
C PHE A 222 0.86 3.68 13.12
N PHE A 223 1.08 4.86 13.70
CA PHE A 223 2.17 5.11 14.64
C PHE A 223 2.05 4.20 15.88
N HIS A 224 0.90 4.18 16.54
CA HIS A 224 0.63 3.30 17.68
C HIS A 224 0.93 1.84 17.37
N LEU A 225 0.39 1.32 16.27
CA LEU A 225 0.66 -0.05 15.81
C LEU A 225 2.15 -0.26 15.45
N SER A 226 2.87 0.77 15.02
CA SER A 226 4.32 0.68 14.74
C SER A 226 5.14 0.58 16.02
N VAL A 227 4.76 1.31 17.06
CA VAL A 227 5.38 1.24 18.38
C VAL A 227 5.10 -0.11 19.04
N GLN A 228 3.89 -0.65 18.90
CA GLN A 228 3.53 -1.98 19.43
C GLN A 228 4.36 -3.11 18.81
N ASP A 229 4.51 -3.13 17.48
CA ASP A 229 5.37 -4.11 16.79
C ASP A 229 6.82 -4.01 17.25
N GLU A 230 7.28 -2.78 17.45
CA GLU A 230 8.63 -2.49 17.88
C GLU A 230 8.88 -2.94 19.32
N LEU A 231 7.96 -2.62 20.24
CA LEU A 231 7.98 -3.11 21.63
C LEU A 231 8.01 -4.63 21.69
N PHE A 232 7.19 -5.31 20.89
CA PHE A 232 7.15 -6.77 20.84
C PHE A 232 8.51 -7.34 20.41
N SER A 233 9.08 -6.79 19.34
CA SER A 233 10.38 -7.23 18.80
C SER A 233 11.53 -6.91 19.77
N ALA A 234 11.51 -5.73 20.37
CA ALA A 234 12.51 -5.27 21.32
C ALA A 234 12.55 -6.13 22.59
N LYS A 235 11.38 -6.53 23.11
CA LYS A 235 11.27 -7.47 24.24
C LYS A 235 11.79 -8.86 23.89
N ALA A 236 11.45 -9.37 22.70
CA ALA A 236 11.89 -10.70 22.27
C ALA A 236 13.41 -10.78 22.06
N GLU A 237 14.05 -9.68 21.65
CA GLU A 237 15.49 -9.58 21.40
C GLU A 237 16.29 -8.97 22.55
N GLU A 238 15.66 -8.61 23.67
CA GLU A 238 16.28 -7.89 24.80
C GLU A 238 17.07 -6.64 24.37
N ARG A 239 16.51 -5.87 23.44
CA ARG A 239 17.14 -4.65 22.90
C ARG A 239 16.38 -3.40 23.27
N LEU A 240 17.12 -2.30 23.34
CA LEU A 240 16.57 -0.96 23.50
C LEU A 240 16.18 -0.36 22.14
N PHE A 241 15.30 0.64 22.18
CA PHE A 241 15.02 1.53 21.06
C PHE A 241 14.50 2.85 21.63
N SER A 242 14.58 3.91 20.83
CA SER A 242 14.08 5.23 21.21
C SER A 242 13.04 5.71 20.22
N ILE A 243 12.03 6.40 20.74
CA ILE A 243 11.03 7.12 19.96
C ILE A 243 11.32 8.59 20.12
N LEU A 244 11.36 9.30 19.00
CA LEU A 244 11.50 10.74 18.93
C LEU A 244 10.23 11.30 18.28
N LEU A 245 9.50 12.13 19.02
CA LEU A 245 8.42 12.93 18.45
C LEU A 245 9.00 14.29 18.08
N PHE A 246 9.17 14.55 16.79
CA PHE A 246 9.77 15.76 16.25
C PHE A 246 8.68 16.67 15.70
N ARG A 247 8.31 17.73 16.42
CA ARG A 247 7.24 18.66 16.04
C ARG A 247 7.80 19.93 15.43
N LEU A 248 7.17 20.37 14.35
CA LEU A 248 7.46 21.64 13.69
C LEU A 248 6.40 22.66 14.15
N VAL A 249 6.73 23.43 15.19
CA VAL A 249 5.80 24.44 15.71
C VAL A 249 5.65 25.55 14.68
N GLY A 250 4.44 26.08 14.45
CA GLY A 250 4.18 27.16 13.51
C GLY A 250 4.00 26.74 12.04
N ILE A 251 4.34 25.50 11.66
CA ILE A 251 4.15 25.03 10.27
C ILE A 251 2.68 24.86 9.89
N VAL A 252 1.81 24.59 10.88
CA VAL A 252 0.37 24.44 10.70
C VAL A 252 -0.29 25.77 10.31
N GLU A 253 0.31 26.91 10.68
CA GLU A 253 -0.17 28.24 10.31
C GLU A 253 0.10 28.57 8.83
N LEU A 254 1.00 27.81 8.18
CA LEU A 254 1.24 27.93 6.75
C LEU A 254 0.10 27.28 5.96
N LYS A 255 -0.38 27.99 4.95
CA LYS A 255 -1.28 27.43 3.93
C LYS A 255 -0.64 26.19 3.30
N ASP A 256 -1.46 25.21 2.93
CA ASP A 256 -1.01 24.05 2.18
C ASP A 256 -0.65 24.48 0.75
N THR A 257 0.60 24.92 0.59
CA THR A 257 1.19 25.32 -0.69
C THR A 257 2.29 24.34 -1.09
N PRO A 258 2.63 24.25 -2.39
CA PRO A 258 3.74 23.42 -2.85
C PRO A 258 5.07 23.72 -2.14
N GLU A 259 5.29 24.97 -1.70
CA GLU A 259 6.47 25.36 -0.93
C GLU A 259 6.50 24.72 0.47
N LYS A 260 5.36 24.65 1.17
CA LYS A 260 5.25 23.97 2.48
C LYS A 260 5.54 22.47 2.34
N GLU A 261 4.98 21.85 1.31
CA GLU A 261 5.20 20.44 1.03
C GLU A 261 6.66 20.15 0.65
N GLY A 262 7.28 21.03 -0.14
CA GLY A 262 8.71 20.96 -0.46
C GLY A 262 9.59 21.02 0.79
N LEU A 263 9.29 21.94 1.72
CA LEU A 263 10.01 22.04 3.00
C LEU A 263 9.87 20.75 3.85
N LEU A 264 8.67 20.20 3.95
CA LEU A 264 8.44 18.97 4.71
C LEU A 264 9.21 17.79 4.11
N LYS A 265 9.24 17.68 2.78
CA LYS A 265 10.06 16.67 2.08
C LYS A 265 11.55 16.86 2.29
N ASP A 266 12.04 18.10 2.31
CA ASP A 266 13.44 18.38 2.60
C ASP A 266 13.84 17.99 4.02
N ILE A 267 12.98 18.29 5.00
CA ILE A 267 13.18 17.87 6.40
C ILE A 267 13.15 16.34 6.50
N GLU A 268 12.18 15.68 5.89
CA GLU A 268 12.09 14.22 5.90
C GLU A 268 13.32 13.57 5.28
N ARG A 269 13.76 14.06 4.12
CA ARG A 269 14.98 13.59 3.46
C ARG A 269 16.18 13.72 4.40
N LYS A 270 16.33 14.86 5.07
CA LYS A 270 17.42 15.05 6.02
C LYS A 270 17.35 14.11 7.22
N ILE A 271 16.15 13.89 7.77
CA ILE A 271 15.93 12.88 8.82
C ILE A 271 16.43 11.52 8.35
N ARG A 272 16.06 11.10 7.13
CA ARG A 272 16.46 9.81 6.55
C ARG A 272 17.97 9.71 6.28
N GLU A 273 18.67 10.82 6.05
CA GLU A 273 20.14 10.86 5.90
C GLU A 273 20.88 10.69 7.24
N GLU A 274 20.28 11.11 8.36
CA GLU A 274 20.92 11.11 9.69
C GLU A 274 20.69 9.82 10.49
N ILE A 275 19.74 8.99 10.07
CA ILE A 275 19.33 7.76 10.76
C ILE A 275 19.66 6.50 9.94
N HIS A 276 19.58 5.33 10.57
CA HIS A 276 19.80 4.08 9.87
C HIS A 276 18.61 3.76 8.94
N ARG A 277 18.88 3.13 7.80
CA ARG A 277 17.83 2.70 6.84
C ARG A 277 16.73 1.82 7.47
N SER A 278 17.05 1.11 8.54
CA SER A 278 16.10 0.27 9.28
C SER A 278 15.18 1.06 10.21
N ASP A 279 15.56 2.30 10.56
CA ASP A 279 14.76 3.17 11.42
C ASP A 279 13.51 3.64 10.69
N LYS A 280 12.45 3.89 11.45
CA LYS A 280 11.14 4.26 10.87
C LYS A 280 10.91 5.75 11.05
N VAL A 281 10.59 6.46 9.97
CA VAL A 281 10.18 7.86 9.97
C VAL A 281 8.74 7.92 9.51
N ILE A 282 7.82 8.24 10.40
CA ILE A 282 6.40 8.33 10.09
C ILE A 282 6.04 9.80 10.14
N ARG A 283 5.70 10.38 8.99
CA ARG A 283 5.24 11.76 8.95
C ARG A 283 3.88 11.86 9.64
N TYR A 284 3.79 12.76 10.60
CA TYR A 284 2.59 13.01 11.38
C TYR A 284 1.85 14.21 10.81
N GLU A 285 0.97 13.93 9.84
CA GLU A 285 0.21 14.96 9.12
C GLU A 285 1.14 16.11 8.65
N ASN A 286 0.68 17.35 8.79
CA ASN A 286 1.46 18.57 8.60
C ASN A 286 1.98 19.14 9.93
N LYS A 287 2.26 18.30 10.93
CA LYS A 287 2.66 18.73 12.30
C LYS A 287 4.08 18.32 12.67
N GLY A 288 4.61 17.25 12.09
CA GLY A 288 5.95 16.76 12.42
C GLY A 288 6.21 15.33 11.98
N PHE A 289 7.11 14.66 12.69
CA PHE A 289 7.56 13.30 12.40
C PHE A 289 7.64 12.50 13.69
N PHE A 290 7.14 11.27 13.66
CA PHE A 290 7.49 10.25 14.63
C PHE A 290 8.67 9.44 14.08
N ILE A 291 9.75 9.36 14.84
CA ILE A 291 10.96 8.64 14.45
C ILE A 291 11.18 7.51 15.46
N ILE A 292 11.26 6.27 14.99
CA ILE A 292 11.59 5.11 15.81
C ILE A 292 13.02 4.71 15.46
N LEU A 293 13.94 4.99 16.37
CA LEU A 293 15.37 4.72 16.28
C LEU A 293 15.67 3.35 16.88
N LEU A 294 15.96 2.38 16.02
CA LEU A 294 16.19 0.99 16.41
C LEU A 294 17.56 0.82 17.04
N ARG A 295 17.64 0.06 18.14
CA ARG A 295 18.91 -0.21 18.85
C ARG A 295 19.61 1.06 19.36
N THR A 296 18.88 2.16 19.48
CA THR A 296 19.39 3.47 19.89
C THR A 296 18.91 3.83 21.29
N GLY A 297 19.85 4.19 22.18
CA GLY A 297 19.57 4.64 23.54
C GLY A 297 19.30 6.14 23.63
N ARG A 298 18.90 6.62 24.82
CA ARG A 298 18.48 8.00 25.04
C ARG A 298 19.50 9.04 24.61
N GLU A 299 20.77 8.88 25.01
CA GLU A 299 21.83 9.85 24.67
C GLU A 299 22.06 9.97 23.16
N GLU A 300 21.98 8.85 22.43
CA GLU A 300 22.15 8.85 20.99
C GLU A 300 20.92 9.42 20.28
N ALA A 301 19.72 9.09 20.76
CA ALA A 301 18.48 9.70 20.28
C ALA A 301 18.48 11.23 20.48
N GLN A 302 19.00 11.71 21.62
CA GLN A 302 19.17 13.14 21.89
C GLN A 302 20.15 13.78 20.90
N ARG A 303 21.30 13.15 20.61
CA ARG A 303 22.22 13.64 19.57
C ARG A 303 21.59 13.69 18.17
N VAL A 304 20.70 12.75 17.84
CA VAL A 304 19.93 12.80 16.59
C VAL A 304 18.97 13.99 16.61
N ALA A 305 18.20 14.16 17.69
CA ALA A 305 17.24 15.26 17.82
C ALA A 305 17.90 16.65 17.77
N GLU A 306 19.04 16.82 18.45
CA GLU A 306 19.83 18.06 18.43
C GLU A 306 20.34 18.39 17.02
N ARG A 307 20.91 17.40 16.30
CA ARG A 307 21.35 17.58 14.91
C ARG A 307 20.20 17.98 13.97
N LEU A 308 19.05 17.33 14.11
CA LEU A 308 17.86 17.66 13.30
C LEU A 308 17.32 19.06 13.64
N THR A 309 17.37 19.45 14.91
CA THR A 309 16.97 20.79 15.37
C THR A 309 17.89 21.86 14.76
N SER A 310 19.21 21.68 14.85
CA SER A 310 20.18 22.59 14.22
C SER A 310 19.97 22.67 12.71
N PHE A 311 19.67 21.55 12.04
CA PHE A 311 19.37 21.58 10.62
C PHE A 311 18.15 22.45 10.29
N VAL A 312 17.03 22.30 11.01
CA VAL A 312 15.83 23.11 10.78
C VAL A 312 16.12 24.58 11.07
N ASP A 313 16.80 24.90 12.16
CA ASP A 313 17.17 26.27 12.50
C ASP A 313 18.11 26.92 11.45
N GLU A 314 19.02 26.16 10.87
CA GLU A 314 19.98 26.62 9.85
C GLU A 314 19.38 26.66 8.42
N ASN A 315 18.47 25.74 8.08
CA ASN A 315 18.02 25.49 6.71
C ASN A 315 16.54 25.84 6.44
N VAL A 316 15.78 26.34 7.41
CA VAL A 316 14.43 26.88 7.12
C VAL A 316 14.47 28.15 6.22
N PHE A 317 15.66 28.74 6.01
CA PHE A 317 16.09 29.70 4.96
C PHE A 317 15.25 30.99 4.65
N PRO A 318 15.91 32.08 4.19
CA PRO A 318 15.43 33.48 4.17
C PRO A 318 14.52 33.85 2.97
N SER A 319 13.60 32.97 2.58
CA SER A 319 12.73 33.16 1.40
C SER A 319 11.24 33.30 1.72
N VAL A 320 10.88 33.17 2.99
CA VAL A 320 9.50 33.39 3.44
C VAL A 320 9.46 34.75 4.11
N THR A 321 8.66 35.66 3.56
CA THR A 321 8.30 36.96 4.14
C THR A 321 7.42 36.78 5.38
N ILE A 322 7.82 35.88 6.28
CA ILE A 322 7.25 35.63 7.60
C ILE A 322 8.48 35.52 8.50
N GLU A 323 9.01 36.68 8.90
CA GLU A 323 10.02 36.78 9.94
C GLU A 323 9.55 35.98 11.18
N LYS A 324 10.29 34.91 11.48
CA LYS A 324 10.24 34.11 12.73
C LYS A 324 8.88 33.50 13.07
N LYS A 325 8.76 32.16 12.97
CA LYS A 325 7.81 31.38 13.79
C LYS A 325 7.88 29.85 13.68
N ILE A 326 8.72 29.28 12.82
CA ILE A 326 8.92 27.83 12.80
C ILE A 326 10.14 27.47 13.65
N PHE A 327 9.92 26.67 14.68
CA PHE A 327 10.96 26.10 15.51
C PHE A 327 10.64 24.63 15.81
N VAL A 328 11.67 23.87 16.14
CA VAL A 328 11.53 22.47 16.49
C VAL A 328 11.25 22.35 17.98
N SER A 329 10.28 21.52 18.32
CA SER A 329 10.13 20.98 19.66
C SER A 329 10.14 19.46 19.54
N TYR A 330 10.83 18.78 20.44
CA TYR A 330 10.87 17.33 20.41
C TYR A 330 10.77 16.71 21.79
N GLY A 331 10.24 15.49 21.82
CA GLY A 331 10.22 14.64 23.01
C GLY A 331 10.82 13.28 22.69
N ILE A 332 11.50 12.68 23.67
CA ILE A 332 12.18 11.39 23.57
C ILE A 332 11.65 10.43 24.63
N ALA A 333 11.35 9.21 24.20
CA ALA A 333 11.06 8.09 25.09
C ALA A 333 11.89 6.88 24.67
N THR A 334 12.60 6.26 25.61
CA THR A 334 13.47 5.12 25.36
C THR A 334 12.95 3.88 26.09
N PHE A 335 12.74 2.79 25.36
CA PHE A 335 12.47 1.49 25.95
C PHE A 335 13.79 0.81 26.36
N PRO A 336 13.87 0.17 27.55
CA PRO A 336 12.85 0.09 28.59
C PRO A 336 12.92 1.22 29.64
N GLU A 337 13.91 2.12 29.55
CA GLU A 337 14.22 3.13 30.58
C GLU A 337 13.02 4.01 30.99
N ASP A 338 12.26 4.52 30.01
CA ASP A 338 11.10 5.39 30.23
C ASP A 338 9.78 4.63 30.36
N GLY A 339 9.79 3.32 30.14
CA GLY A 339 8.59 2.50 30.17
C GLY A 339 8.71 1.18 29.42
N GLU A 340 7.97 0.18 29.89
CA GLU A 340 7.92 -1.16 29.29
C GLU A 340 6.65 -1.43 28.46
N ASN A 341 5.77 -0.44 28.34
CA ASN A 341 4.55 -0.52 27.54
C ASN A 341 4.34 0.76 26.73
N GLU A 342 3.52 0.66 25.70
CA GLU A 342 3.24 1.77 24.78
C GLU A 342 2.71 3.01 25.52
N GLU A 343 1.76 2.85 26.42
CA GLU A 343 1.15 3.96 27.16
C GLU A 343 2.20 4.76 27.96
N SER A 344 3.13 4.07 28.63
CA SER A 344 4.22 4.72 29.37
C SER A 344 5.18 5.50 28.46
N LEU A 345 5.54 4.93 27.31
CA LEU A 345 6.42 5.61 26.35
C LEU A 345 5.74 6.82 25.72
N ILE A 346 4.47 6.71 25.34
CA ILE A 346 3.72 7.81 24.73
C ILE A 346 3.45 8.91 25.74
N ARG A 347 3.15 8.57 27.00
CA ARG A 347 3.04 9.55 28.08
C ARG A 347 4.35 10.30 28.24
N ARG A 348 5.49 9.60 28.24
CA ARG A 348 6.82 10.22 28.32
C ARG A 348 7.06 11.20 27.16
N LEU A 349 6.72 10.81 25.93
CA LEU A 349 6.82 11.71 24.78
C LEU A 349 6.00 12.98 25.00
N GLY A 350 4.82 12.88 25.61
CA GLY A 350 3.94 14.01 25.91
C GLY A 350 4.40 14.92 27.05
N GLU A 351 5.17 14.42 28.02
CA GLU A 351 5.69 15.19 29.17
C GLU A 351 6.83 16.14 28.79
N GLU A 352 7.49 15.92 27.65
CA GLU A 352 8.58 16.76 27.15
C GLU A 352 8.11 17.94 26.27
N PHE A 353 6.78 18.11 26.14
CA PHE A 353 6.10 19.25 25.51
C PHE A 353 5.31 20.06 26.54
#